data_AF-A0A8T5GYG2-F1
#
_entry.id   AF-A0A8T5GYG2-F1
#
_cell.length_a   1.000
_cell.length_b   1.000
_cell.length_c   1.000
_cell.angle_alpha   90.00
_cell.angle_beta   90.00
_cell.angle_gamma   90.00
#
_symmetry.space_group_name_H-M   'P 1'
#
loop_
_entity.id
_entity.type
_entity.pdbx_description
1 polymer ?
#
loop_
_entity_poly.entity_id
_entity_poly.type
_entity_poly.pdbx_seq_one_letter_code
_entity_poly.pdbx_strand_id
1 'polypeptide(L)'
;MTDTVYSPDGKFMWSGTEWIPVPPSGTQTLNMQDSVVGGDVVHNTVINNDANAVTAAVIAALQQLGVLGENTPHQAPPTPEIELPQSFQVGDHVEYHSPTNARWLNQCKVVAINDDGTYRVEVPKDTVIETKLAVVIGTSPGTIRPASIPLKSGDRVFVNWKDYGHYYPGKIVRENLNNTFNIHFDDGDVEYNVEWERIEPLNEESKEVQDYIENESQAERELIEAFQVFDTDNSGKISAREYFTILTEMGDEPISIDEVMQEFVNIFPNRDIGLDFEIDYRSLAKYMIGSEDSELSQIKPEVVIRDAIISDSILRGYAYAHPRLGEGPVKSSAIQAIKYDERATARVETKNTIYVVGPTGWKVRPDDHPFNESSF
;
A
#
# COMPACT_ATOMS: atom_id res chain seq x y z
N MET A 1 34.29 -11.35 57.56
CA MET A 1 33.03 -11.39 56.82
C MET A 1 32.57 -9.94 56.74
N THR A 2 32.67 -9.34 55.57
CA THR A 2 32.27 -7.94 55.34
C THR A 2 30.78 -7.93 55.01
N ASP A 3 29.98 -7.29 55.86
CA ASP A 3 28.55 -7.14 55.63
C ASP A 3 28.30 -6.41 54.30
N THR A 4 27.43 -6.98 53.49
CA THR A 4 27.11 -6.47 52.16
C THR A 4 26.25 -5.23 52.30
N VAL A 5 26.68 -4.12 51.71
CA VAL A 5 25.99 -2.83 51.82
C VAL A 5 24.90 -2.76 50.75
N TYR A 6 23.66 -2.51 51.16
CA TYR A 6 22.51 -2.36 50.28
C TYR A 6 22.09 -0.90 50.14
N SER A 7 21.47 -0.59 49.01
CA SER A 7 20.80 0.69 48.76
C SER A 7 19.59 0.87 49.68
N PRO A 8 19.16 2.11 50.01
CA PRO A 8 18.03 2.37 50.91
C PRO A 8 16.70 1.77 50.45
N ASP A 9 16.54 1.55 49.14
CA ASP A 9 15.37 0.93 48.51
C ASP A 9 15.51 -0.60 48.32
N GLY A 10 16.65 -1.17 48.70
CA GLY A 10 16.90 -2.62 48.71
C GLY A 10 17.05 -3.28 47.34
N LYS A 11 17.00 -2.52 46.23
CA LYS A 11 17.04 -3.05 44.86
C LYS A 11 18.46 -3.34 44.36
N PHE A 12 19.45 -2.67 44.93
CA PHE A 12 20.85 -2.77 44.52
C PHE A 12 21.76 -3.08 45.70
N MET A 13 22.81 -3.87 45.45
CA MET A 13 23.87 -4.18 46.40
C MET A 13 25.22 -3.60 45.92
N TRP A 14 26.05 -3.15 46.86
CA TRP A 14 27.36 -2.59 46.60
C TRP A 14 28.41 -3.71 46.45
N SER A 15 29.00 -3.83 45.27
CA SER A 15 30.03 -4.84 44.96
C SER A 15 31.43 -4.48 45.49
N GLY A 16 31.62 -3.26 45.99
CA GLY A 16 32.93 -2.69 46.35
C GLY A 16 33.45 -1.69 45.32
N THR A 17 32.98 -1.76 44.06
CA THR A 17 33.35 -0.84 42.97
C THR A 17 32.15 -0.21 42.26
N GLU A 18 30.98 -0.86 42.27
CA GLU A 18 29.76 -0.37 41.63
C GLU A 18 28.47 -0.95 42.26
N TRP A 19 27.33 -0.31 41.97
CA TRP A 19 26.00 -0.78 42.38
C TRP A 19 25.46 -1.80 41.37
N ILE A 20 25.16 -3.01 41.84
CA ILE A 20 24.59 -4.08 41.00
C ILE A 20 23.20 -4.49 41.48
N PRO A 21 22.27 -4.86 40.59
CA PRO A 21 20.93 -5.28 40.97
C PRO A 21 20.97 -6.58 41.80
N VAL A 22 20.13 -6.65 42.84
CA VAL A 22 20.05 -7.83 43.70
C VAL A 22 19.40 -8.98 42.91
N PRO A 23 20.07 -10.14 42.77
CA PRO A 23 19.53 -11.27 42.01
C PRO A 23 18.25 -11.82 42.66
N PRO A 24 17.24 -12.19 41.85
CA PRO A 24 15.96 -12.68 42.37
C PRO A 24 16.16 -13.98 43.15
N SER A 25 15.85 -13.93 44.45
CA SER A 25 15.89 -15.09 45.33
C SER A 25 14.55 -15.81 45.28
N GLY A 26 14.43 -16.87 44.47
CA GLY A 26 13.22 -17.70 44.44
C GLY A 26 13.25 -18.80 43.39
N THR A 27 13.18 -20.05 43.86
CA THR A 27 13.21 -21.32 43.11
C THR A 27 12.16 -21.41 41.99
N GLN A 28 12.61 -21.44 40.74
CA GLN A 28 11.81 -21.91 39.60
C GLN A 28 11.76 -23.44 39.60
N THR A 29 10.55 -24.02 39.61
CA THR A 29 10.32 -25.39 39.15
C THR A 29 9.94 -25.32 37.68
N LEU A 30 10.90 -25.65 36.81
CA LEU A 30 10.70 -25.82 35.37
C LEU A 30 10.01 -27.17 35.14
N ASN A 31 8.79 -27.17 34.61
CA ASN A 31 8.19 -28.36 34.01
C ASN A 31 8.28 -28.19 32.49
N MET A 32 9.25 -28.89 31.87
CA MET A 32 9.34 -29.03 30.43
C MET A 32 8.63 -30.32 30.02
N GLN A 33 7.56 -30.21 29.24
CA GLN A 33 7.07 -31.30 28.40
C GLN A 33 7.23 -30.87 26.93
N ASP A 34 8.20 -31.49 26.28
CA ASP A 34 8.40 -31.52 24.85
C ASP A 34 7.48 -32.59 24.24
N SER A 35 6.58 -32.20 23.33
CA SER A 35 5.92 -33.10 22.38
C SER A 35 5.34 -32.28 21.23
N VAL A 36 5.90 -32.53 20.06
CA VAL A 36 5.45 -32.07 18.75
C VAL A 36 4.05 -32.64 18.44
N VAL A 37 3.29 -31.89 17.63
CA VAL A 37 2.03 -32.21 16.90
C VAL A 37 0.76 -31.55 17.45
N GLY A 38 0.31 -30.53 16.71
CA GLY A 38 -1.07 -30.45 16.24
C GLY A 38 -2.09 -29.74 17.13
N GLY A 39 -2.52 -28.57 16.67
CA GLY A 39 -3.90 -28.10 16.86
C GLY A 39 -4.14 -27.19 18.04
N ASP A 40 -4.71 -26.03 17.70
CA ASP A 40 -5.59 -25.22 18.54
C ASP A 40 -4.92 -24.37 19.64
N VAL A 41 -4.42 -23.19 19.26
CA VAL A 41 -4.20 -22.10 20.22
C VAL A 41 -5.48 -21.27 20.29
N VAL A 42 -6.45 -21.77 21.06
CA VAL A 42 -7.59 -20.97 21.48
C VAL A 42 -7.05 -19.92 22.47
N HIS A 43 -6.77 -18.71 21.97
CA HIS A 43 -6.51 -17.56 22.83
C HIS A 43 -7.82 -17.21 23.55
N ASN A 44 -8.04 -17.84 24.70
CA ASN A 44 -9.14 -17.47 25.57
C ASN A 44 -8.70 -16.23 26.35
N THR A 45 -8.76 -15.06 25.70
CA THR A 45 -8.64 -13.77 26.36
C THR A 45 -9.79 -13.69 27.36
N VAL A 46 -9.47 -13.75 28.66
CA VAL A 46 -10.44 -13.44 29.70
C VAL A 46 -10.81 -11.98 29.51
N ILE A 47 -11.97 -11.73 28.90
CA ILE A 47 -12.53 -10.41 28.65
C ILE A 47 -12.84 -9.77 30.01
N ASN A 48 -11.86 -9.04 30.55
CA ASN A 48 -12.17 -7.97 31.48
C ASN A 48 -12.62 -6.78 30.63
N ASN A 49 -13.89 -6.41 30.80
CA ASN A 49 -14.58 -5.33 30.14
C ASN A 49 -14.09 -3.94 30.63
N ASP A 50 -12.78 -3.74 30.66
CA ASP A 50 -12.15 -2.47 30.98
C ASP A 50 -11.81 -1.78 29.67
N ALA A 51 -12.57 -0.74 29.31
CA ALA A 51 -12.40 0.00 28.07
C ALA A 51 -10.94 0.38 27.82
N ASN A 52 -10.18 0.75 28.87
CA ASN A 52 -8.77 1.11 28.74
C ASN A 52 -7.86 -0.07 28.39
N ALA A 53 -8.13 -1.26 28.93
CA ALA A 53 -7.33 -2.45 28.66
C ALA A 53 -7.59 -2.95 27.23
N VAL A 54 -8.81 -2.74 26.75
CA VAL A 54 -9.21 -3.13 25.42
C VAL A 54 -8.74 -2.11 24.38
N THR A 55 -8.83 -0.80 24.64
CA THR A 55 -8.17 0.23 23.83
C THR A 55 -6.66 -0.05 23.73
N ALA A 56 -6.00 -0.44 24.82
CA ALA A 56 -4.58 -0.81 24.77
C ALA A 56 -4.29 -2.05 23.90
N ALA A 57 -5.20 -3.02 23.84
CA ALA A 57 -5.08 -4.19 22.97
C ALA A 57 -5.30 -3.81 21.49
N VAL A 58 -6.24 -2.92 21.21
CA VAL A 58 -6.45 -2.30 19.88
C VAL A 58 -5.21 -1.53 19.44
N ILE A 59 -4.66 -0.71 20.33
CA ILE A 59 -3.44 0.07 20.12
C ILE A 59 -2.27 -0.88 19.82
N ALA A 60 -2.13 -1.97 20.58
CA ALA A 60 -1.06 -2.94 20.39
C ALA A 60 -1.21 -3.72 19.07
N ALA A 61 -2.44 -4.08 18.67
CA ALA A 61 -2.71 -4.72 17.39
C ALA A 61 -2.37 -3.79 16.22
N LEU A 62 -2.80 -2.52 16.29
CA LEU A 62 -2.47 -1.50 15.29
C LEU A 62 -0.96 -1.21 15.22
N GLN A 63 -0.24 -1.23 16.35
CA GLN A 63 1.22 -1.10 16.38
C GLN A 63 1.95 -2.33 15.81
N GLN A 64 1.49 -3.55 16.12
CA GLN A 64 2.06 -4.79 15.60
C GLN A 64 1.82 -4.97 14.10
N LEU A 65 0.77 -4.36 13.57
CA LEU A 65 0.47 -4.31 12.14
C LEU A 65 1.23 -3.21 11.39
N GLY A 66 2.03 -2.37 12.07
CA GLY A 66 2.85 -1.36 11.42
C GLY A 66 2.18 0.00 11.21
N VAL A 67 0.89 0.13 11.52
CA VAL A 67 0.09 1.37 11.41
C VAL A 67 0.70 2.52 12.22
N LEU A 68 1.40 2.20 13.32
CA LEU A 68 2.19 3.15 14.11
C LEU A 68 3.52 2.53 14.52
N GLY A 69 4.43 2.42 13.56
CA GLY A 69 5.86 2.35 13.86
C GLY A 69 6.36 1.00 14.35
N GLU A 70 6.31 -0.01 13.49
CA GLU A 70 7.46 -0.86 13.15
C GLU A 70 7.13 -1.52 11.79
N ASN A 71 8.04 -1.39 10.83
CA ASN A 71 7.86 -1.89 9.46
C ASN A 71 7.83 -3.43 9.45
N THR A 72 6.67 -4.05 9.64
CA THR A 72 6.39 -5.32 8.97
C THR A 72 6.15 -4.98 7.52
N PRO A 73 7.06 -5.34 6.59
CA PRO A 73 6.79 -5.10 5.18
C PRO A 73 5.55 -5.90 4.78
N HIS A 74 4.45 -5.22 4.45
CA HIS A 74 3.36 -5.86 3.72
C HIS A 74 3.99 -6.52 2.48
N GLN A 75 3.74 -7.82 2.35
CA GLN A 75 4.31 -8.60 1.26
C GLN A 75 3.55 -8.21 0.00
N ALA A 76 4.23 -7.64 -1.00
CA ALA A 76 3.60 -7.34 -2.29
C ALA A 76 2.85 -8.59 -2.80
N PRO A 77 1.64 -8.41 -3.37
CA PRO A 77 0.83 -9.54 -3.82
C PRO A 77 1.67 -10.40 -4.78
N PRO A 78 1.68 -11.73 -4.59
CA PRO A 78 2.49 -12.62 -5.40
C PRO A 78 2.01 -12.56 -6.85
N THR A 79 2.76 -11.86 -7.69
CA THR A 79 2.47 -11.80 -9.12
C THR A 79 2.84 -13.15 -9.73
N PRO A 80 1.92 -13.84 -10.43
CA PRO A 80 2.25 -15.11 -11.06
C PRO A 80 3.40 -14.92 -12.07
N GLU A 81 4.45 -15.73 -11.94
CA GLU A 81 5.54 -15.76 -12.92
C GLU A 81 4.99 -16.32 -14.24
N ILE A 82 4.80 -15.44 -15.23
CA ILE A 82 4.24 -15.83 -16.53
C ILE A 82 5.35 -16.47 -17.36
N GLU A 83 5.26 -17.79 -17.57
CA GLU A 83 6.12 -18.50 -18.50
C GLU A 83 5.91 -17.98 -19.94
N LEU A 84 6.95 -17.39 -20.52
CA LEU A 84 6.91 -16.90 -21.89
C LEU A 84 6.93 -18.09 -22.88
N PRO A 85 6.00 -18.14 -23.84
CA PRO A 85 5.96 -19.20 -24.83
C PRO A 85 7.05 -19.01 -25.87
N GLN A 86 7.44 -20.11 -26.52
CA GLN A 86 8.44 -20.05 -27.59
C GLN A 86 7.94 -19.30 -28.83
N SER A 87 6.64 -19.31 -29.11
CA SER A 87 6.03 -18.61 -30.24
C SER A 87 4.52 -18.44 -30.07
N PHE A 88 3.93 -17.49 -30.79
CA PHE A 88 2.48 -17.33 -30.95
C PHE A 88 2.04 -17.71 -32.37
N GLN A 89 0.77 -18.07 -32.52
CA GLN A 89 0.10 -18.29 -33.80
C GLN A 89 -0.75 -17.08 -34.20
N VAL A 90 -0.99 -16.94 -35.51
CA VAL A 90 -1.95 -15.94 -36.00
C VAL A 90 -3.34 -16.28 -35.48
N GLY A 91 -3.95 -15.33 -34.78
CA GLY A 91 -5.25 -15.48 -34.13
C GLY A 91 -5.16 -15.58 -32.61
N ASP A 92 -3.98 -15.80 -32.04
CA ASP A 92 -3.79 -15.89 -30.61
C ASP A 92 -4.10 -14.56 -29.91
N HIS A 93 -4.68 -14.67 -28.72
CA HIS A 93 -4.89 -13.54 -27.83
C HIS A 93 -3.62 -13.35 -26.99
N VAL A 94 -3.15 -12.11 -26.95
CA VAL A 94 -1.92 -11.71 -26.26
C VAL A 94 -2.17 -10.45 -25.44
N GLU A 95 -1.26 -10.19 -24.52
CA GLU A 95 -1.15 -8.91 -23.83
C GLU A 95 -0.02 -8.10 -24.46
N TYR A 96 -0.21 -6.78 -24.61
CA TYR A 96 0.80 -5.85 -25.12
C TYR A 96 1.21 -4.84 -24.05
N HIS A 97 2.50 -4.77 -23.72
CA HIS A 97 2.99 -3.77 -22.77
C HIS A 97 3.05 -2.41 -23.44
N SER A 98 2.11 -1.52 -23.09
CA SER A 98 2.09 -0.14 -23.58
C SER A 98 3.22 0.67 -22.93
N PRO A 99 4.19 1.20 -23.71
CA PRO A 99 5.21 2.09 -23.15
C PRO A 99 4.64 3.43 -22.67
N THR A 100 3.56 3.91 -23.30
CA THR A 100 2.96 5.21 -22.95
C THR A 100 2.11 5.16 -21.70
N ASN A 101 1.42 4.04 -21.49
CA ASN A 101 0.53 3.87 -20.33
C ASN A 101 1.22 3.15 -19.18
N ALA A 102 2.48 2.73 -19.37
CA ALA A 102 3.26 1.93 -18.43
C ALA A 102 2.50 0.70 -17.88
N ARG A 103 1.66 0.09 -18.72
CA ARG A 103 0.81 -1.06 -18.33
C ARG A 103 0.62 -2.05 -19.47
N TRP A 104 0.24 -3.27 -19.12
CA TRP A 104 -0.19 -4.30 -20.08
C TRP A 104 -1.61 -4.01 -20.56
N LEU A 105 -1.81 -4.05 -21.88
CA LEU A 105 -3.10 -3.95 -22.52
C LEU A 105 -3.56 -5.35 -22.91
N ASN A 106 -4.72 -5.74 -22.40
CA ASN A 106 -5.38 -7.00 -22.70
C ASN A 106 -6.14 -6.92 -24.03
N GLN A 107 -6.73 -8.05 -24.46
CA GLN A 107 -7.54 -8.14 -25.70
C GLN A 107 -6.76 -7.87 -26.99
N CYS A 108 -5.43 -7.96 -26.95
CA CYS A 108 -4.64 -7.81 -28.17
C CYS A 108 -4.67 -9.13 -28.96
N LYS A 109 -4.61 -9.03 -30.28
CA LYS A 109 -4.66 -10.20 -31.15
C LYS A 109 -3.49 -10.22 -32.12
N VAL A 110 -2.82 -11.37 -32.22
CA VAL A 110 -1.81 -11.59 -33.25
C VAL A 110 -2.51 -11.71 -34.59
N VAL A 111 -2.24 -10.79 -35.51
CA VAL A 111 -2.86 -10.76 -36.84
C VAL A 111 -1.94 -11.25 -37.96
N ALA A 112 -0.62 -11.20 -37.74
CA ALA A 112 0.35 -11.80 -38.65
C ALA A 112 1.68 -12.04 -37.94
N ILE A 113 2.50 -12.92 -38.52
CA ILE A 113 3.88 -13.17 -38.13
C ILE A 113 4.74 -12.70 -39.31
N ASN A 114 5.70 -11.83 -39.05
CA ASN A 114 6.62 -11.32 -40.05
C ASN A 114 7.73 -12.35 -40.33
N ASP A 115 8.39 -12.21 -41.49
CA ASP A 115 9.46 -13.14 -41.91
C ASP A 115 10.69 -13.13 -40.98
N ASP A 116 10.87 -12.05 -40.20
CA ASP A 116 11.93 -11.91 -39.20
C ASP A 116 11.59 -12.52 -37.83
N GLY A 117 10.39 -13.12 -37.69
CA GLY A 117 9.90 -13.72 -36.45
C GLY A 117 9.24 -12.73 -35.48
N THR A 118 9.12 -11.45 -35.85
CA THR A 118 8.34 -10.47 -35.08
C THR A 118 6.84 -10.58 -35.38
N TYR A 119 6.00 -10.07 -34.50
CA TYR A 119 4.55 -10.20 -34.59
C TYR A 119 3.90 -8.87 -34.97
N ARG A 120 2.83 -8.97 -35.76
CA ARG A 120 1.87 -7.88 -35.97
C ARG A 120 0.69 -8.10 -35.04
N VAL A 121 0.41 -7.13 -34.18
CA VAL A 121 -0.59 -7.26 -33.12
C VAL A 121 -1.57 -6.09 -33.18
N GLU A 122 -2.85 -6.40 -33.20
CA GLU A 122 -3.92 -5.42 -33.04
C GLU A 122 -4.14 -5.15 -31.55
N VAL A 123 -4.11 -3.89 -31.18
CA VAL A 123 -4.30 -3.38 -29.81
C VAL A 123 -5.56 -2.51 -29.83
N PRO A 124 -6.70 -3.04 -29.35
CA PRO A 124 -7.91 -2.24 -29.19
C PRO A 124 -7.67 -1.08 -28.21
N LYS A 125 -8.16 0.11 -28.56
CA LYS A 125 -8.32 1.25 -27.67
C LYS A 125 -9.78 1.67 -27.66
N ASP A 126 -10.16 2.54 -26.73
CA ASP A 126 -11.54 2.99 -26.50
C ASP A 126 -12.32 3.39 -27.76
N THR A 127 -11.64 3.90 -28.79
CA THR A 127 -12.27 4.40 -30.02
C THR A 127 -11.67 3.87 -31.31
N VAL A 128 -10.49 3.25 -31.27
CA VAL A 128 -9.75 2.83 -32.46
C VAL A 128 -8.93 1.58 -32.18
N ILE A 129 -8.74 0.72 -33.19
CA ILE A 129 -7.80 -0.40 -33.12
C ILE A 129 -6.47 0.07 -33.69
N GLU A 130 -5.40 -0.02 -32.92
CA GLU A 130 -4.05 0.30 -33.37
C GLU A 130 -3.29 -0.98 -33.72
N THR A 131 -2.68 -1.05 -34.91
CA THR A 131 -1.84 -2.20 -35.30
C THR A 131 -0.37 -1.90 -35.00
N LYS A 132 0.25 -2.70 -34.13
CA LYS A 132 1.69 -2.73 -33.89
C LYS A 132 2.34 -3.69 -34.88
N LEU A 133 3.38 -3.24 -35.58
CA LEU A 133 3.89 -3.95 -36.77
C LEU A 133 5.05 -4.91 -36.50
N ALA A 134 5.82 -4.72 -35.43
CA ALA A 134 7.01 -5.51 -35.14
C ALA A 134 7.23 -5.62 -33.63
N VAL A 135 6.36 -6.39 -32.97
CA VAL A 135 6.46 -6.68 -31.52
C VAL A 135 7.07 -8.05 -31.28
N VAL A 136 7.77 -8.19 -30.15
CA VAL A 136 8.47 -9.44 -29.76
C VAL A 136 7.93 -9.96 -28.44
N ILE A 137 8.14 -11.25 -28.17
CA ILE A 137 7.78 -11.87 -26.90
C ILE A 137 8.72 -11.37 -25.80
N GLY A 138 8.18 -10.94 -24.65
CA GLY A 138 9.00 -10.46 -23.54
C GLY A 138 8.17 -9.89 -22.40
N THR A 139 8.86 -9.25 -21.46
CA THR A 139 8.26 -8.57 -20.29
C THR A 139 8.55 -7.06 -20.26
N SER A 140 9.27 -6.53 -21.24
CA SER A 140 9.65 -5.12 -21.33
C SER A 140 8.60 -4.26 -22.05
N PRO A 141 8.59 -2.93 -21.87
CA PRO A 141 7.74 -2.04 -22.64
C PRO A 141 7.86 -2.26 -24.15
N GLY A 142 6.72 -2.38 -24.83
CA GLY A 142 6.66 -2.65 -26.27
C GLY A 142 6.76 -4.13 -26.65
N THR A 143 6.73 -5.05 -25.68
CA THR A 143 6.71 -6.49 -25.92
C THR A 143 5.30 -7.07 -25.74
N ILE A 144 5.14 -8.34 -26.13
CA ILE A 144 3.92 -9.11 -25.93
C ILE A 144 4.17 -10.34 -25.07
N ARG A 145 3.15 -10.76 -24.33
CA ARG A 145 3.15 -12.00 -23.54
C ARG A 145 1.83 -12.75 -23.72
N PRO A 146 1.71 -14.01 -23.26
CA PRO A 146 0.44 -14.72 -23.33
C PRO A 146 -0.66 -13.88 -22.69
N ALA A 147 -1.83 -13.83 -23.31
CA ALA A 147 -2.98 -13.31 -22.59
C ALA A 147 -3.23 -14.21 -21.39
N SER A 148 -3.47 -13.59 -20.23
CA SER A 148 -3.97 -14.31 -19.07
C SER A 148 -5.24 -15.07 -19.48
N ILE A 149 -5.37 -16.31 -19.01
CA ILE A 149 -6.42 -17.26 -19.42
C ILE A 149 -7.77 -16.55 -19.45
N PRO A 150 -8.60 -16.68 -20.51
CA PRO A 150 -9.89 -16.00 -20.58
C PRO A 150 -10.74 -16.39 -19.38
N LEU A 151 -10.87 -15.45 -18.44
CA LEU A 151 -11.61 -15.62 -17.21
C LEU A 151 -13.07 -15.89 -17.54
N LYS A 152 -13.61 -16.96 -16.97
CA LYS A 152 -15.01 -17.36 -17.15
C LYS A 152 -15.73 -17.37 -15.82
N SER A 153 -17.06 -17.32 -15.92
CA SER A 153 -17.91 -17.53 -14.75
C SER A 153 -17.60 -18.89 -14.11
N GLY A 154 -17.32 -18.87 -12.82
CA GLY A 154 -16.93 -20.05 -12.05
C GLY A 154 -15.46 -20.09 -11.65
N ASP A 155 -14.58 -19.32 -12.31
CA ASP A 155 -13.16 -19.33 -12.02
C ASP A 155 -12.84 -18.73 -10.64
N ARG A 156 -11.85 -19.32 -9.99
CA ARG A 156 -11.23 -18.81 -8.76
C ARG A 156 -10.21 -17.75 -9.15
N VAL A 157 -10.34 -16.59 -8.52
CA VAL A 157 -9.56 -15.43 -8.87
C VAL A 157 -9.11 -14.68 -7.64
N PHE A 158 -8.05 -13.91 -7.82
CA PHE A 158 -7.49 -13.03 -6.83
C PHE A 158 -7.72 -11.60 -7.29
N VAL A 159 -8.41 -10.79 -6.50
CA VAL A 159 -8.97 -9.53 -6.97
C VAL A 159 -8.53 -8.38 -6.08
N ASN A 160 -7.93 -7.34 -6.68
CA ASN A 160 -7.60 -6.09 -5.98
C ASN A 160 -8.90 -5.40 -5.56
N TRP A 161 -9.22 -5.42 -4.27
CA TRP A 161 -10.49 -4.90 -3.74
C TRP A 161 -10.52 -3.37 -3.81
N LYS A 162 -11.57 -2.83 -4.46
CA LYS A 162 -11.75 -1.41 -4.78
C LYS A 162 -10.54 -0.67 -5.40
N ASP A 163 -9.57 -1.40 -5.94
CA ASP A 163 -8.31 -0.86 -6.46
C ASP A 163 -7.42 -0.21 -5.38
N TYR A 164 -7.54 -0.63 -4.12
CA TYR A 164 -6.72 -0.08 -3.04
C TYR A 164 -5.32 -0.68 -2.99
N GLY A 165 -5.06 -1.79 -3.66
CA GLY A 165 -3.73 -2.43 -3.73
C GLY A 165 -3.70 -3.83 -3.12
N HIS A 166 -4.74 -4.20 -2.37
CA HIS A 166 -4.81 -5.46 -1.64
C HIS A 166 -5.74 -6.44 -2.34
N TYR A 167 -5.25 -7.66 -2.50
CA TYR A 167 -5.92 -8.68 -3.28
C TYR A 167 -6.62 -9.68 -2.37
N TYR A 168 -7.88 -9.96 -2.68
CA TYR A 168 -8.71 -10.89 -1.93
C TYR A 168 -9.15 -12.04 -2.82
N PRO A 169 -9.18 -13.28 -2.29
CA PRO A 169 -9.65 -14.43 -3.04
C PRO A 169 -11.17 -14.35 -3.24
N GLY A 170 -11.59 -14.75 -4.42
CA GLY A 170 -13.00 -14.75 -4.76
C GLY A 170 -13.30 -15.63 -5.97
N LYS A 171 -14.54 -15.48 -6.45
CA LYS A 171 -15.08 -16.23 -7.56
C LYS A 171 -15.82 -15.31 -8.52
N ILE A 172 -15.55 -15.50 -9.80
CA ILE A 172 -16.32 -14.84 -10.85
C ILE A 172 -17.70 -15.47 -10.90
N VAL A 173 -18.72 -14.69 -10.56
CA VAL A 173 -20.12 -15.14 -10.63
C VAL A 173 -20.72 -14.85 -12.00
N ARG A 174 -20.29 -13.75 -12.63
CA ARG A 174 -20.83 -13.31 -13.91
C ARG A 174 -19.84 -12.47 -14.68
N GLU A 175 -19.81 -12.67 -15.99
CA GLU A 175 -19.19 -11.77 -16.96
C GLU A 175 -20.25 -10.81 -17.54
N ASN A 176 -19.92 -9.52 -17.62
CA ASN A 176 -20.77 -8.48 -18.18
C ASN A 176 -20.39 -8.17 -19.63
N LEU A 177 -21.32 -7.60 -20.40
CA LEU A 177 -21.14 -7.29 -21.83
C LEU A 177 -20.04 -6.25 -22.11
N ASN A 178 -19.61 -5.51 -21.09
CA ASN A 178 -18.57 -4.47 -21.14
C ASN A 178 -17.21 -4.97 -20.63
N ASN A 179 -16.96 -6.29 -20.63
CA ASN A 179 -15.71 -6.90 -20.17
C ASN A 179 -15.36 -6.63 -18.70
N THR A 180 -16.40 -6.40 -17.88
CA THR A 180 -16.27 -6.35 -16.42
C THR A 180 -16.87 -7.61 -15.81
N PHE A 181 -16.51 -7.90 -14.57
CA PHE A 181 -16.92 -9.11 -13.87
C PHE A 181 -17.62 -8.76 -12.56
N ASN A 182 -18.56 -9.61 -12.17
CA ASN A 182 -19.14 -9.56 -10.83
C ASN A 182 -18.46 -10.63 -10.00
N ILE A 183 -17.85 -10.21 -8.91
CA ILE A 183 -17.02 -11.03 -8.03
C ILE A 183 -17.78 -11.23 -6.73
N HIS A 184 -17.85 -12.49 -6.29
CA HIS A 184 -18.17 -12.82 -4.90
C HIS A 184 -16.86 -13.21 -4.21
N PHE A 185 -16.48 -12.47 -3.19
CA PHE A 185 -15.32 -12.77 -2.37
C PHE A 185 -15.62 -13.87 -1.36
N ASP A 186 -14.57 -14.53 -0.87
CA ASP A 186 -14.72 -15.65 0.07
C ASP A 186 -15.17 -15.21 1.47
N ASP A 187 -14.98 -13.94 1.79
CA ASP A 187 -15.43 -13.28 3.04
C ASP A 187 -16.91 -12.87 3.02
N GLY A 188 -17.60 -13.06 1.88
CA GLY A 188 -19.00 -12.71 1.68
C GLY A 188 -19.25 -11.36 1.01
N ASP A 189 -18.21 -10.57 0.75
CA ASP A 189 -18.34 -9.32 0.01
C ASP A 189 -18.68 -9.58 -1.46
N VAL A 190 -19.34 -8.60 -2.08
CA VAL A 190 -19.69 -8.64 -3.50
C VAL A 190 -19.29 -7.33 -4.15
N GLU A 191 -18.56 -7.43 -5.26
CA GLU A 191 -18.22 -6.28 -6.09
C GLU A 191 -18.72 -6.48 -7.52
N TYR A 192 -19.35 -5.44 -8.06
CA TYR A 192 -19.95 -5.44 -9.39
C TYR A 192 -19.14 -4.59 -10.34
N ASN A 193 -19.11 -5.00 -11.61
CA ASN A 193 -18.37 -4.31 -12.67
C ASN A 193 -16.87 -4.16 -12.38
N VAL A 194 -16.27 -5.17 -11.74
CA VAL A 194 -14.82 -5.23 -11.52
C VAL A 194 -14.14 -5.32 -12.88
N GLU A 195 -13.22 -4.40 -13.12
CA GLU A 195 -12.42 -4.38 -14.35
C GLU A 195 -11.46 -5.57 -14.35
N TRP A 196 -11.26 -6.16 -15.53
CA TRP A 196 -10.31 -7.26 -15.73
C TRP A 196 -8.92 -6.97 -15.14
N GLU A 197 -8.43 -5.73 -15.26
CA GLU A 197 -7.09 -5.33 -14.81
C GLU A 197 -6.86 -5.53 -13.30
N ARG A 198 -7.94 -5.62 -12.52
CA ARG A 198 -7.90 -5.85 -11.07
C ARG A 198 -7.98 -7.32 -10.69
N ILE A 199 -8.02 -8.23 -11.67
CA ILE A 199 -8.26 -9.66 -11.46
C ILE A 199 -7.06 -10.46 -11.94
N GLU A 200 -6.48 -11.24 -11.05
CA GLU A 200 -5.43 -12.19 -11.31
C GLU A 200 -5.93 -13.64 -11.13
N PRO A 201 -5.39 -14.61 -11.88
CA PRO A 201 -5.70 -16.02 -11.63
C PRO A 201 -5.15 -16.45 -10.26
N LEU A 202 -5.99 -17.08 -9.45
CA LEU A 202 -5.59 -17.56 -8.14
C LEU A 202 -4.95 -18.95 -8.26
N ASN A 203 -3.65 -19.06 -7.95
CA ASN A 203 -3.00 -20.35 -7.79
C ASN A 203 -3.04 -20.77 -6.31
N GLU A 204 -4.09 -21.49 -5.92
CA GLU A 204 -4.27 -21.97 -4.54
C GLU A 204 -3.18 -22.94 -4.07
N GLU A 205 -2.44 -23.55 -4.99
CA GLU A 205 -1.33 -24.45 -4.66
C GLU A 205 -0.02 -23.71 -4.39
N SER A 206 0.05 -22.41 -4.73
CA SER A 206 1.23 -21.59 -4.45
C SER A 206 1.32 -21.30 -2.97
N LYS A 207 2.46 -21.66 -2.36
CA LYS A 207 2.74 -21.35 -0.96
C LYS A 207 2.73 -19.84 -0.71
N GLU A 208 3.24 -19.05 -1.65
CA GLU A 208 3.29 -17.58 -1.53
C GLU A 208 1.88 -16.97 -1.47
N VAL A 209 0.95 -17.53 -2.24
CA VAL A 209 -0.47 -17.12 -2.24
C VAL A 209 -1.14 -17.50 -0.92
N GLN A 210 -0.87 -18.70 -0.41
CA GLN A 210 -1.41 -19.16 0.88
C GLN A 210 -0.88 -18.29 2.04
N ASP A 211 0.43 -18.08 2.09
CA ASP A 211 1.09 -17.27 3.12
C ASP A 211 0.56 -15.83 3.10
N TYR A 212 0.35 -15.23 1.90
CA TYR A 212 -0.27 -13.90 1.77
C TYR A 212 -1.70 -13.87 2.30
N ILE A 213 -2.56 -14.81 1.88
CA ILE A 213 -3.97 -14.86 2.33
C ILE A 213 -4.06 -15.04 3.84
N GLU A 214 -3.22 -15.88 4.43
CA GLU A 214 -3.20 -16.14 5.87
C GLU A 214 -2.77 -14.90 6.67
N ASN A 215 -1.69 -14.22 6.25
CA ASN A 215 -1.20 -13.02 6.90
C ASN A 215 -2.22 -11.86 6.84
N GLU A 216 -2.77 -11.60 5.66
CA GLU A 216 -3.76 -10.53 5.48
C GLU A 216 -5.06 -10.84 6.23
N SER A 217 -5.52 -12.10 6.21
CA SER A 217 -6.69 -12.49 7.00
C SER A 217 -6.46 -12.36 8.50
N GLN A 218 -5.23 -12.52 8.99
CA GLN A 218 -4.91 -12.30 10.39
C GLN A 218 -4.94 -10.81 10.72
N ALA A 219 -4.27 -9.98 9.92
CA ALA A 219 -4.26 -8.52 10.06
C ALA A 219 -5.68 -7.94 10.05
N GLU A 220 -6.52 -8.37 9.10
CA GLU A 220 -7.90 -7.90 8.99
C GLU A 220 -8.71 -8.27 10.23
N ARG A 221 -8.55 -9.49 10.75
CA ARG A 221 -9.25 -9.94 11.97
C ARG A 221 -8.84 -9.15 13.20
N GLU A 222 -7.55 -8.90 13.37
CA GLU A 222 -7.04 -8.12 14.51
C GLU A 222 -7.61 -6.69 14.51
N LEU A 223 -7.69 -6.05 13.34
CA LEU A 223 -8.34 -4.73 13.18
C LEU A 223 -9.86 -4.79 13.45
N ILE A 224 -10.54 -5.80 12.90
CA ILE A 224 -11.99 -5.97 13.09
C ILE A 224 -12.31 -6.19 14.57
N GLU A 225 -11.58 -7.08 15.25
CA GLU A 225 -11.75 -7.35 16.67
C GLU A 225 -11.53 -6.10 17.51
N ALA A 226 -10.54 -5.28 17.15
CA ALA A 226 -10.30 -4.00 17.77
C ALA A 226 -11.51 -3.04 17.64
N PHE A 227 -12.06 -2.89 16.44
CA PHE A 227 -13.23 -2.02 16.24
C PHE A 227 -14.50 -2.54 16.92
N GLN A 228 -14.67 -3.86 16.99
CA GLN A 228 -15.84 -4.51 17.60
C GLN A 228 -16.02 -4.13 19.08
N VAL A 229 -14.94 -3.74 19.77
CA VAL A 229 -14.96 -3.29 21.17
C VAL A 229 -15.83 -2.04 21.34
N PHE A 230 -15.83 -1.16 20.36
CA PHE A 230 -16.59 0.07 20.35
C PHE A 230 -18.02 -0.16 19.85
N ASP A 231 -18.24 -1.22 19.08
CA ASP A 231 -19.53 -1.66 18.54
C ASP A 231 -20.36 -2.44 19.58
N THR A 232 -20.77 -1.74 20.64
CA THR A 232 -21.50 -2.36 21.77
C THR A 232 -22.86 -2.98 21.39
N ASP A 233 -23.46 -2.54 20.29
CA ASP A 233 -24.73 -3.06 19.78
C ASP A 233 -24.55 -4.12 18.68
N ASN A 234 -23.31 -4.49 18.34
CA ASN A 234 -22.96 -5.40 17.25
C ASN A 234 -23.59 -4.98 15.90
N SER A 235 -23.66 -3.68 15.66
CA SER A 235 -24.16 -3.09 14.42
C SER A 235 -23.26 -3.37 13.22
N GLY A 236 -22.00 -3.76 13.44
CA GLY A 236 -20.97 -3.86 12.42
C GLY A 236 -20.36 -2.51 12.04
N LYS A 237 -20.65 -1.44 12.80
CA LYS A 237 -20.24 -0.08 12.49
C LYS A 237 -19.61 0.66 13.67
N ILE A 238 -18.81 1.66 13.34
CA ILE A 238 -18.27 2.66 14.30
C ILE A 238 -18.58 4.06 13.79
N SER A 239 -18.78 5.03 14.69
CA SER A 239 -18.88 6.43 14.30
C SER A 239 -17.50 7.03 14.01
N ALA A 240 -17.44 8.03 13.12
CA ALA A 240 -16.20 8.77 12.85
C ALA A 240 -15.60 9.39 14.13
N ARG A 241 -16.43 9.75 15.11
CA ARG A 241 -16.00 10.23 16.43
C ARG A 241 -15.32 9.15 17.26
N GLU A 242 -15.85 7.94 17.29
CA GLU A 242 -15.23 6.81 18.01
C GLU A 242 -13.92 6.41 17.34
N TYR A 243 -13.90 6.37 16.01
CA TYR A 243 -12.66 6.18 15.25
C TYR A 243 -11.60 7.24 15.59
N PHE A 244 -11.99 8.52 15.67
CA PHE A 244 -11.11 9.60 16.11
C PHE A 244 -10.60 9.40 17.54
N THR A 245 -11.45 8.97 18.47
CA THR A 245 -11.04 8.67 19.86
C THR A 245 -9.99 7.57 19.89
N ILE A 246 -10.19 6.50 19.11
CA ILE A 246 -9.22 5.40 18.96
C ILE A 246 -7.88 5.96 18.45
N LEU A 247 -7.88 6.66 17.32
CA LEU A 247 -6.67 7.22 16.71
C LEU A 247 -5.96 8.27 17.58
N THR A 248 -6.70 9.05 18.37
CA THR A 248 -6.14 10.08 19.26
C THR A 248 -5.56 9.48 20.54
N GLU A 249 -6.15 8.39 21.05
CA GLU A 249 -5.62 7.63 22.18
C GLU A 249 -4.38 6.78 21.78
N MET A 250 -4.13 6.61 20.48
CA MET A 250 -3.02 5.84 19.89
C MET A 250 -1.71 6.61 19.65
N GLY A 251 -1.71 7.94 19.53
CA GLY A 251 -0.56 8.73 19.07
C GLY A 251 0.13 9.60 20.12
N ASP A 252 1.45 9.78 20.02
CA ASP A 252 2.20 10.81 20.77
C ASP A 252 1.82 12.25 20.32
N GLU A 253 1.25 12.38 19.11
CA GLU A 253 0.64 13.61 18.59
C GLU A 253 -0.81 13.33 18.14
N PRO A 254 -1.80 14.11 18.62
CA PRO A 254 -3.19 13.92 18.24
C PRO A 254 -3.38 14.26 16.75
N ILE A 255 -3.85 13.29 15.96
CA ILE A 255 -4.24 13.51 14.56
C ILE A 255 -5.37 14.55 14.53
N SER A 256 -5.31 15.50 13.61
CA SER A 256 -6.34 16.55 13.56
C SER A 256 -7.65 16.00 13.02
N ILE A 257 -8.78 16.53 13.51
CA ILE A 257 -10.11 16.17 13.02
C ILE A 257 -10.20 16.40 11.50
N ASP A 258 -9.53 17.43 10.99
CA ASP A 258 -9.54 17.76 9.55
C ASP A 258 -8.84 16.69 8.70
N GLU A 259 -7.77 16.06 9.19
CA GLU A 259 -7.05 14.98 8.49
C GLU A 259 -7.88 13.70 8.45
N VAL A 260 -8.45 13.29 9.59
CA VAL A 260 -9.34 12.12 9.67
C VAL A 260 -10.58 12.30 8.78
N MET A 261 -11.16 13.51 8.78
CA MET A 261 -12.30 13.81 7.92
C MET A 261 -11.92 13.83 6.43
N GLN A 262 -10.70 14.24 6.07
CA GLN A 262 -10.20 14.13 4.69
C GLN A 262 -10.07 12.68 4.25
N GLU A 263 -9.52 11.81 5.11
CA GLU A 263 -9.47 10.36 4.85
C GLU A 263 -10.87 9.79 4.63
N PHE A 264 -11.84 10.13 5.49
CA PHE A 264 -13.21 9.67 5.31
C PHE A 264 -13.87 10.17 4.03
N VAL A 265 -13.62 11.43 3.64
CA VAL A 265 -14.09 11.98 2.36
C VAL A 265 -13.48 11.25 1.17
N ASN A 266 -12.22 10.81 1.27
CA ASN A 266 -11.57 10.02 0.24
C ASN A 266 -12.17 8.61 0.14
N ILE A 267 -12.48 7.97 1.28
CA ILE A 267 -13.05 6.60 1.33
C ILE A 267 -14.52 6.59 0.88
N PHE A 268 -15.31 7.60 1.27
CA PHE A 268 -16.75 7.70 0.99
C PHE A 268 -17.09 8.95 0.17
N PRO A 269 -16.60 9.05 -1.08
CA PRO A 269 -16.86 10.22 -1.90
C PRO A 269 -18.36 10.39 -2.15
N ASN A 270 -18.83 11.63 -2.06
CA ASN A 270 -20.23 12.04 -2.27
C ASN A 270 -21.22 11.68 -1.15
N ARG A 271 -20.74 11.40 0.07
CA ARG A 271 -21.60 11.38 1.27
C ARG A 271 -21.43 12.66 2.08
N ASP A 272 -22.51 13.14 2.69
CA ASP A 272 -22.42 14.15 3.75
C ASP A 272 -21.86 13.46 5.00
N ILE A 273 -20.54 13.47 5.12
CA ILE A 273 -19.81 12.86 6.23
C ILE A 273 -19.79 13.86 7.37
N GLY A 274 -20.54 13.57 8.43
CA GLY A 274 -20.43 14.25 9.72
C GLY A 274 -19.69 13.37 10.73
N LEU A 275 -19.40 13.92 11.91
CA LEU A 275 -18.74 13.18 13.00
C LEU A 275 -19.55 11.97 13.52
N ASP A 276 -20.87 11.99 13.32
CA ASP A 276 -21.78 10.89 13.67
C ASP A 276 -22.03 9.94 12.49
N PHE A 277 -21.27 10.06 11.39
CA PHE A 277 -21.36 9.13 10.28
C PHE A 277 -20.87 7.75 10.73
N GLU A 278 -21.75 6.76 10.64
CA GLU A 278 -21.45 5.37 10.95
C GLU A 278 -20.78 4.68 9.75
N ILE A 279 -19.69 3.98 10.04
CA ILE A 279 -18.81 3.36 9.06
C ILE A 279 -18.71 1.88 9.37
N ASP A 280 -18.89 1.05 8.34
CA ASP A 280 -18.65 -0.38 8.44
C ASP A 280 -17.15 -0.63 8.66
N TYR A 281 -16.79 -1.16 9.82
CA TYR A 281 -15.39 -1.31 10.22
C TYR A 281 -14.68 -2.46 9.52
N ARG A 282 -15.41 -3.40 8.88
CA ARG A 282 -14.78 -4.41 8.01
C ARG A 282 -14.26 -3.76 6.75
N SER A 283 -15.08 -2.92 6.13
CA SER A 283 -14.68 -2.12 4.97
C SER A 283 -13.54 -1.17 5.31
N LEU A 284 -13.54 -0.60 6.51
CA LEU A 284 -12.47 0.26 7.00
C LEU A 284 -11.17 -0.51 7.25
N ALA A 285 -11.22 -1.68 7.89
CA ALA A 285 -10.05 -2.53 8.11
C ALA A 285 -9.38 -2.93 6.79
N LYS A 286 -10.17 -3.33 5.78
CA LYS A 286 -9.66 -3.63 4.44
C LYS A 286 -9.07 -2.42 3.73
N TYR A 287 -9.63 -1.22 3.95
CA TYR A 287 -9.03 0.01 3.46
C TYR A 287 -7.71 0.31 4.15
N MET A 288 -7.63 0.18 5.48
CA MET A 288 -6.40 0.48 6.23
C MET A 288 -5.26 -0.41 5.77
N ILE A 289 -5.48 -1.73 5.74
CA ILE A 289 -4.55 -2.71 5.17
C ILE A 289 -4.24 -2.31 3.72
N GLY A 290 -5.31 -2.17 2.91
CA GLY A 290 -5.38 -1.59 1.56
C GLY A 290 -4.41 -0.45 1.25
N SER A 291 -4.40 0.53 2.15
CA SER A 291 -3.93 1.88 1.89
C SER A 291 -2.52 2.14 2.40
N GLU A 292 -1.91 1.22 3.16
CA GLU A 292 -0.53 1.39 3.63
C GLU A 292 0.46 1.43 2.44
N ASP A 293 0.22 0.62 1.42
CA ASP A 293 0.95 0.70 0.16
C ASP A 293 0.63 2.02 -0.59
N SER A 294 -0.51 2.66 -0.33
CA SER A 294 -0.86 3.96 -0.91
C SER A 294 -0.20 5.15 -0.18
N GLU A 295 0.09 5.04 1.12
CA GLU A 295 0.92 6.03 1.82
C GLU A 295 2.38 5.94 1.35
N LEU A 296 2.87 4.74 1.07
CA LEU A 296 4.12 4.51 0.34
C LEU A 296 4.02 4.90 -1.14
N SER A 297 2.82 4.95 -1.73
CA SER A 297 2.59 5.37 -3.12
C SER A 297 2.42 6.87 -3.31
N GLN A 298 2.58 7.70 -2.28
CA GLN A 298 2.95 9.10 -2.52
C GLN A 298 4.43 9.24 -2.98
N ILE A 299 4.91 8.34 -3.85
CA ILE A 299 6.05 8.65 -4.71
C ILE A 299 5.59 9.76 -5.66
N LYS A 300 5.64 10.99 -5.16
CA LYS A 300 5.41 12.19 -5.96
C LYS A 300 6.35 12.11 -7.15
N PRO A 301 5.84 12.09 -8.40
CA PRO A 301 6.68 11.95 -9.57
C PRO A 301 7.76 13.03 -9.58
N GLU A 302 8.99 12.62 -9.84
CA GLU A 302 10.11 13.53 -9.98
C GLU A 302 10.12 14.14 -11.39
N VAL A 303 9.97 15.46 -11.47
CA VAL A 303 9.92 16.18 -12.74
C VAL A 303 11.10 17.13 -12.81
N VAL A 304 11.99 16.88 -13.78
CA VAL A 304 13.10 17.79 -14.06
C VAL A 304 12.58 19.06 -14.71
N ILE A 305 12.94 20.19 -14.13
CA ILE A 305 12.53 21.52 -14.59
C ILE A 305 13.76 22.42 -14.82
N ARG A 306 13.66 23.30 -15.82
CA ARG A 306 14.65 24.35 -16.10
C ARG A 306 14.00 25.73 -16.11
N ASP A 307 14.84 26.75 -16.11
CA ASP A 307 14.46 28.16 -15.99
C ASP A 307 13.56 28.41 -14.76
N ALA A 308 13.85 27.68 -13.69
CA ALA A 308 13.05 27.68 -12.48
C ALA A 308 13.12 29.04 -11.76
N ILE A 309 11.97 29.50 -11.27
CA ILE A 309 11.81 30.69 -10.44
C ILE A 309 10.79 30.36 -9.35
N ILE A 310 11.09 30.71 -8.11
CA ILE A 310 10.13 30.68 -7.01
C ILE A 310 9.62 32.09 -6.77
N SER A 311 8.29 32.24 -6.73
CA SER A 311 7.61 33.49 -6.38
C SER A 311 6.35 33.15 -5.58
N ASP A 312 6.13 33.78 -4.44
CA ASP A 312 4.94 33.58 -3.59
C ASP A 312 4.68 32.09 -3.26
N SER A 313 5.74 31.38 -2.85
CA SER A 313 5.71 29.94 -2.55
C SER A 313 5.26 29.05 -3.70
N ILE A 314 5.30 29.54 -4.94
CA ILE A 314 4.97 28.78 -6.16
C ILE A 314 6.21 28.71 -7.06
N LEU A 315 6.50 27.49 -7.54
CA LEU A 315 7.53 27.24 -8.53
C LEU A 315 6.97 27.41 -9.94
N ARG A 316 7.72 28.10 -10.80
CA ARG A 316 7.46 28.23 -12.23
C ARG A 316 8.71 27.85 -13.01
N GLY A 317 8.55 27.27 -14.19
CA GLY A 317 9.66 26.92 -15.08
C GLY A 317 9.19 26.08 -16.27
N TYR A 318 10.14 25.47 -16.97
CA TYR A 318 9.88 24.59 -18.11
C TYR A 318 10.16 23.14 -17.73
N ALA A 319 9.13 22.29 -17.74
CA ALA A 319 9.24 20.86 -17.44
C ALA A 319 9.42 20.05 -18.74
N TYR A 320 10.28 19.04 -18.70
CA TYR A 320 10.58 18.21 -19.87
C TYR A 320 9.69 16.97 -20.02
N ALA A 321 9.22 16.39 -18.91
CA ALA A 321 8.47 15.14 -18.92
C ALA A 321 7.50 15.07 -17.73
N HIS A 322 6.57 16.03 -17.64
CA HIS A 322 5.58 16.01 -16.56
C HIS A 322 4.49 14.95 -16.85
N PRO A 323 4.23 13.95 -15.98
CA PRO A 323 3.34 12.83 -16.29
C PRO A 323 1.92 13.23 -16.73
N ARG A 324 1.39 14.32 -16.15
CA ARG A 324 0.07 14.86 -16.48
C ARG A 324 0.05 16.02 -17.47
N LEU A 325 1.15 16.77 -17.60
CA LEU A 325 1.18 18.05 -18.33
C LEU A 325 2.04 18.00 -19.60
N GLY A 326 2.81 16.93 -19.78
CA GLY A 326 3.76 16.78 -20.89
C GLY A 326 4.99 17.68 -20.75
N GLU A 327 5.58 18.00 -21.89
CA GLU A 327 6.70 18.95 -22.01
C GLU A 327 6.16 20.37 -22.20
N GLY A 328 6.57 21.32 -21.35
CA GLY A 328 6.09 22.70 -21.43
C GLY A 328 6.25 23.54 -20.17
N PRO A 329 5.76 24.80 -20.19
CA PRO A 329 5.78 25.67 -19.03
C PRO A 329 4.83 25.15 -17.94
N VAL A 330 5.32 25.11 -16.70
CA VAL A 330 4.57 24.63 -15.54
C VAL A 330 4.49 25.67 -14.44
N LYS A 331 3.39 25.60 -13.68
CA LYS A 331 3.15 26.35 -12.45
C LYS A 331 2.73 25.36 -11.37
N SER A 332 3.52 25.26 -10.31
CA SER A 332 3.24 24.31 -9.23
C SER A 332 2.11 24.78 -8.30
N SER A 333 1.69 23.88 -7.41
CA SER A 333 0.99 24.26 -6.17
C SER A 333 1.96 24.96 -5.20
N ALA A 334 1.47 25.32 -4.01
CA ALA A 334 2.33 25.79 -2.93
C ALA A 334 3.45 24.78 -2.63
N ILE A 335 4.65 25.29 -2.42
CA ILE A 335 5.84 24.54 -2.02
C ILE A 335 5.68 24.13 -0.55
N GLN A 336 5.85 22.85 -0.27
CA GLN A 336 5.79 22.27 1.06
C GLN A 336 7.18 22.22 1.70
N ALA A 337 8.20 21.82 0.93
CA ALA A 337 9.58 21.74 1.39
C ALA A 337 10.57 21.91 0.22
N ILE A 338 11.79 22.34 0.54
CA ILE A 338 12.92 22.35 -0.40
C ILE A 338 14.09 21.66 0.29
N LYS A 339 14.66 20.65 -0.37
CA LYS A 339 15.88 19.96 0.09
C LYS A 339 16.94 20.07 -0.98
N TYR A 340 18.19 20.24 -0.59
CA TYR A 340 19.33 20.26 -1.50
C TYR A 340 20.17 19.00 -1.31
N ASP A 341 20.64 18.40 -2.41
CA ASP A 341 21.59 17.29 -2.37
C ASP A 341 23.05 17.78 -2.28
N GLU A 342 24.00 16.85 -2.14
CA GLU A 342 25.44 17.14 -2.09
C GLU A 342 25.98 17.85 -3.35
N ARG A 343 25.24 17.80 -4.47
CA ARG A 343 25.58 18.44 -5.74
C ARG A 343 24.86 19.79 -5.91
N ALA A 344 24.17 20.25 -4.87
CA ALA A 344 23.31 21.43 -4.84
C ALA A 344 22.15 21.40 -5.84
N THR A 345 21.69 20.21 -6.23
CA THR A 345 20.40 20.01 -6.91
C THR A 345 19.29 20.23 -5.89
N ALA A 346 18.30 21.05 -6.24
CA ALA A 346 17.13 21.26 -5.39
C ALA A 346 16.04 20.25 -5.72
N ARG A 347 15.50 19.60 -4.69
CA ARG A 347 14.27 18.83 -4.70
C ARG A 347 13.18 19.68 -4.05
N VAL A 348 12.33 20.27 -4.89
CA VAL A 348 11.24 21.15 -4.48
C VAL A 348 9.96 20.33 -4.38
N GLU A 349 9.51 20.09 -3.15
CA GLU A 349 8.34 19.27 -2.86
C GLU A 349 7.06 20.10 -2.88
N THR A 350 6.06 19.59 -3.59
CA THR A 350 4.74 20.23 -3.74
C THR A 350 3.65 19.19 -3.48
N LYS A 351 2.37 19.58 -3.51
CA LYS A 351 1.24 18.72 -3.11
C LYS A 351 1.30 17.32 -3.76
N ASN A 352 1.57 17.26 -5.06
CA ASN A 352 1.47 16.02 -5.86
C ASN A 352 2.71 15.72 -6.72
N THR A 353 3.81 16.48 -6.60
CA THR A 353 4.97 16.38 -7.53
C THR A 353 6.24 16.89 -6.84
N ILE A 354 7.36 16.23 -7.09
CA ILE A 354 8.68 16.72 -6.68
C ILE A 354 9.36 17.29 -7.91
N TYR A 355 9.68 18.58 -7.89
CA TYR A 355 10.41 19.21 -8.98
C TYR A 355 11.90 19.18 -8.70
N VAL A 356 12.66 18.59 -9.63
CA VAL A 356 14.11 18.49 -9.55
C VAL A 356 14.72 19.62 -10.36
N VAL A 357 15.34 20.58 -9.67
CA VAL A 357 16.04 21.71 -10.28
C VAL A 357 17.54 21.49 -10.13
N GLY A 358 18.22 21.26 -11.25
CA GLY A 358 19.68 21.22 -11.25
C GLY A 358 20.29 22.57 -10.82
N PRO A 359 21.57 22.61 -10.40
CA PRO A 359 22.23 23.85 -10.00
C PRO A 359 22.18 24.98 -11.03
N THR A 360 22.23 24.63 -12.31
CA THR A 360 22.13 25.55 -13.45
C THR A 360 20.72 25.65 -14.02
N GLY A 361 19.75 24.94 -13.43
CA GLY A 361 18.35 24.93 -13.85
C GLY A 361 17.54 26.11 -13.33
N TRP A 362 18.12 26.95 -12.46
CA TRP A 362 17.50 28.15 -11.92
C TRP A 362 17.67 29.34 -12.84
N LYS A 363 16.56 30.02 -13.17
CA LYS A 363 16.62 31.35 -13.80
C LYS A 363 16.93 32.43 -12.76
N VAL A 364 16.38 32.27 -11.55
CA VAL A 364 16.73 33.05 -10.36
C VAL A 364 16.92 32.06 -9.22
N ARG A 365 18.14 31.96 -8.69
CA ARG A 365 18.45 31.05 -7.58
C ARG A 365 17.79 31.57 -6.30
N PRO A 366 17.17 30.70 -5.48
CA PRO A 366 16.72 31.06 -4.14
C PRO A 366 17.89 31.53 -3.28
N ASP A 367 17.64 32.41 -2.30
CA ASP A 367 18.69 33.01 -1.46
C ASP A 367 19.42 31.96 -0.61
N ASP A 368 18.70 30.92 -0.18
CA ASP A 368 19.15 29.77 0.61
C ASP A 368 19.87 28.69 -0.20
N HIS A 369 20.09 28.90 -1.51
CA HIS A 369 20.74 27.90 -2.36
C HIS A 369 22.21 27.67 -1.93
N PRO A 370 22.69 26.42 -1.82
CA PRO A 370 24.06 26.11 -1.39
C PRO A 370 25.21 26.71 -2.21
N PHE A 371 24.93 27.22 -3.42
CA PHE A 371 25.91 27.91 -4.27
C PHE A 371 25.93 29.44 -4.06
N ASN A 372 25.09 29.98 -3.16
CA ASN A 372 25.11 31.38 -2.76
C ASN A 372 26.02 31.60 -1.54
N GLU A 373 26.22 30.57 -0.72
CA GLU A 373 27.26 30.59 0.31
C GLU A 373 28.63 30.48 -0.36
N SER A 374 29.23 31.63 -0.66
CA SER A 374 30.64 31.69 -1.03
C SER A 374 31.51 31.45 0.21
N SER A 375 31.74 30.18 0.56
CA SER A 375 32.83 29.80 1.47
C SER A 375 34.11 29.54 0.65
N PHE A 376 34.93 30.57 0.55
CA PHE A 376 36.39 30.43 0.47
C PHE A 376 36.99 31.08 1.71
#